data_AF-A0A315XHT5-F1
#
_entry.id   AF-A0A315XHT5-F1
#
_cell.length_a   1.000
_cell.length_b   1.000
_cell.length_c   1.000
_cell.angle_alpha   90.00
_cell.angle_beta   90.00
_cell.angle_gamma   90.00
#
_symmetry.space_group_name_H-M   'P 1'
#
loop_
_entity.id
_entity.type
_entity.pdbx_description
1 polymer ?
#
loop_
_entity_poly.entity_id
_entity_poly.type
_entity_poly.pdbx_seq_one_letter_code
_entity_poly.pdbx_strand_id
1 'polypeptide(L)'
;MIRAFRFRIYPKKNQEVILTMTLTTCRHLYNNALAERKREAELNRLKKSFDIFPWGKPQWISYKDQAKELAKSKNDFQKQIHSQVLQNTLRRLDRSFKNFFSGYGYPRFQGRERYNSFTYPQSGFSLKDGVLTLSKIGNIRNQRKDFAHQVSRTLVDTYDHIVFENLRIKNMMQNHHLAKSISDAGWYQLMQFTKSKAECAGKIVEFVNPAGTSQTCLCGCYVPKDLSIRIHSCPSCGLVMPRDQVSAILIENRYGRNYRN
;
A
#
# COMPACT_ATOMS: atom_id res chain seq x y z
N MET A 1 -17.90 -9.43 -17.64
CA MET A 1 -17.35 -8.22 -16.96
C MET A 1 -16.19 -8.66 -16.07
N ILE A 2 -14.95 -8.23 -16.33
CA ILE A 2 -13.79 -8.57 -15.50
C ILE A 2 -13.84 -7.70 -14.24
N ARG A 3 -14.00 -8.29 -13.06
CA ARG A 3 -13.93 -7.55 -11.79
C ARG A 3 -12.45 -7.34 -11.42
N ALA A 4 -12.03 -6.08 -11.36
CA ALA A 4 -10.71 -5.71 -10.87
C ALA A 4 -10.77 -5.42 -9.37
N PHE A 5 -9.90 -6.06 -8.59
CA PHE A 5 -9.81 -5.82 -7.15
C PHE A 5 -8.50 -5.11 -6.81
N ARG A 6 -8.56 -4.14 -5.88
CA ARG A 6 -7.39 -3.40 -5.41
C ARG A 6 -7.20 -3.67 -3.92
N PHE A 7 -6.05 -4.23 -3.57
CA PHE A 7 -5.70 -4.54 -2.19
C PHE A 7 -4.43 -3.78 -1.78
N ARG A 8 -4.40 -3.29 -0.54
CA ARG A 8 -3.18 -2.81 0.08
C ARG A 8 -2.44 -4.00 0.67
N ILE A 9 -1.16 -4.13 0.33
CA ILE A 9 -0.28 -5.15 0.87
C ILE A 9 0.62 -4.53 1.94
N TYR A 10 1.02 -5.35 2.90
CA TYR A 10 1.93 -4.96 3.96
C TYR A 10 3.11 -5.93 3.93
N PRO A 11 4.19 -5.59 3.20
CA PRO A 11 5.39 -6.42 3.11
C PRO A 11 6.23 -6.34 4.40
N LYS A 12 6.97 -7.41 4.71
CA LYS A 12 8.02 -7.40 5.75
C LYS A 12 9.20 -6.52 5.30
N LYS A 13 10.08 -6.10 6.22
CA LYS A 13 11.26 -5.26 5.90
C LYS A 13 12.14 -5.84 4.80
N ASN A 14 12.43 -7.14 4.84
CA ASN A 14 13.15 -7.83 3.76
C ASN A 14 12.39 -7.81 2.42
N GLN A 15 11.07 -7.96 2.45
CA GLN A 15 10.23 -7.89 1.25
C GLN A 15 10.16 -6.48 0.67
N GLU A 16 10.13 -5.43 1.49
CA GLU A 16 10.22 -4.02 1.05
C GLU A 16 11.50 -3.78 0.24
N VAL A 17 12.62 -4.33 0.71
CA VAL A 17 13.91 -4.26 0.00
C VAL A 17 13.83 -4.97 -1.36
N ILE A 18 13.29 -6.19 -1.40
CA ILE A 18 13.17 -6.96 -2.66
C ILE A 18 12.20 -6.26 -3.64
N LEU A 19 11.09 -5.70 -3.16
CA LEU A 19 10.14 -4.94 -3.97
C LEU A 19 10.80 -3.69 -4.58
N THR A 20 11.57 -2.98 -3.78
CA THR A 20 12.31 -1.78 -4.22
C THR A 20 13.41 -2.13 -5.23
N MET A 21 14.14 -3.23 -4.99
CA MET A 21 15.13 -3.77 -5.92
C MET A 21 14.46 -4.17 -7.25
N THR A 22 13.30 -4.83 -7.18
CA THR A 22 12.53 -5.25 -8.36
C THR A 22 12.11 -4.04 -9.20
N LEU A 23 11.55 -3.00 -8.59
CA LEU A 23 11.20 -1.75 -9.27
C LEU A 23 12.42 -1.09 -9.92
N THR A 24 13.53 -1.03 -9.18
CA THR A 24 14.77 -0.41 -9.65
C THR A 24 15.34 -1.14 -10.86
N THR A 25 15.45 -2.47 -10.80
CA THR A 25 15.93 -3.27 -11.92
C THR A 25 15.01 -3.21 -13.13
N CYS A 26 13.68 -3.21 -12.93
CA CYS A 26 12.73 -3.02 -14.04
C CYS A 26 12.89 -1.63 -14.68
N ARG A 27 13.07 -0.57 -13.88
CA ARG A 27 13.32 0.78 -14.38
C ARG A 27 14.62 0.84 -15.20
N HIS A 28 15.70 0.22 -14.72
CA HIS A 28 16.96 0.14 -15.46
C HIS A 28 16.80 -0.64 -16.76
N LEU A 29 16.12 -1.79 -16.73
CA LEU A 29 15.83 -2.57 -17.94
C LEU A 29 15.04 -1.75 -18.96
N TYR A 30 13.99 -1.03 -18.54
CA TYR A 30 13.22 -0.14 -19.40
C TYR A 30 14.10 0.93 -20.03
N ASN A 31 14.90 1.63 -19.23
CA ASN A 31 15.74 2.73 -19.70
C ASN A 31 16.85 2.24 -20.64
N ASN A 32 17.49 1.11 -20.33
CA ASN A 32 18.52 0.53 -21.20
C ASN A 32 17.93 0.13 -22.55
N ALA A 33 16.78 -0.55 -22.54
CA ALA A 33 16.07 -0.93 -23.77
C ALA A 33 15.59 0.28 -24.58
N LEU A 34 15.20 1.37 -23.92
CA LEU A 34 14.85 2.63 -24.58
C LEU A 34 16.10 3.30 -25.19
N ALA A 35 17.22 3.33 -24.45
CA ALA A 35 18.48 3.91 -24.94
C ALA A 35 18.99 3.17 -26.17
N GLU A 36 18.90 1.85 -26.17
CA GLU A 36 19.26 1.00 -27.30
C GLU A 36 18.42 1.33 -28.54
N ARG A 37 17.08 1.36 -28.41
CA ARG A 37 16.19 1.73 -29.53
C ARG A 37 16.45 3.14 -30.04
N LYS A 38 16.76 4.10 -29.15
CA LYS A 38 17.13 5.48 -29.55
C LYS A 38 18.44 5.50 -30.33
N ARG A 39 19.46 4.76 -29.86
CA ARG A 39 20.76 4.67 -30.52
C ARG A 39 20.60 4.08 -31.93
N GLU A 40 19.85 2.99 -32.06
CA GLU A 40 19.62 2.36 -33.35
C GLU A 40 18.84 3.27 -34.32
N ALA A 41 17.83 3.99 -33.82
CA ALA A 41 17.11 4.97 -34.61
C ALA A 41 18.04 6.08 -35.14
N GLU A 42 18.98 6.56 -34.31
CA GLU A 42 19.96 7.56 -34.71
C GLU A 42 20.98 7.01 -35.71
N LEU A 43 21.46 5.77 -35.51
CA LEU A 43 22.34 5.11 -36.48
C LEU A 43 21.65 4.93 -37.83
N ASN A 44 20.37 4.53 -37.84
CA ASN A 44 19.57 4.44 -39.06
C ASN A 44 19.37 5.81 -39.74
N ARG A 45 19.21 6.89 -38.95
CA ARG A 45 19.13 8.26 -39.47
C ARG A 45 20.44 8.67 -40.16
N LEU A 46 21.59 8.38 -39.55
CA LEU A 46 22.91 8.68 -40.11
C LEU A 46 23.21 7.83 -41.35
N LYS A 47 22.93 6.52 -41.33
CA LYS A 47 23.12 5.65 -42.51
C LYS A 47 22.33 6.15 -43.72
N LYS A 48 21.11 6.67 -43.48
CA LYS A 48 20.30 7.33 -44.52
C LYS A 48 20.95 8.60 -45.06
N SER A 49 21.56 9.42 -44.20
CA SER A 49 22.20 10.66 -44.68
C SER A 49 23.45 10.42 -45.50
N PHE A 50 24.13 9.29 -45.30
CA PHE A 50 25.34 8.91 -46.05
C PHE A 50 25.06 7.98 -47.24
N ASP A 51 23.79 7.68 -47.55
CA ASP A 51 23.35 6.69 -48.56
C ASP A 51 24.02 5.30 -48.41
N ILE A 52 24.39 4.97 -47.17
CA ILE A 52 25.00 3.68 -46.81
C ILE A 52 23.86 2.70 -46.52
N PHE A 53 23.12 2.33 -47.56
CA PHE A 53 22.22 1.17 -47.53
C PHE A 53 22.61 0.17 -48.61
N PRO A 54 23.67 -0.63 -48.39
CA PRO A 54 24.13 -1.59 -49.39
C PRO A 54 23.07 -2.65 -49.74
N TRP A 55 22.19 -3.03 -48.78
CA TRP A 55 21.24 -4.15 -48.94
C TRP A 55 19.99 -4.07 -48.02
N GLY A 56 19.18 -3.00 -48.07
CA GLY A 56 17.79 -3.04 -47.54
C GLY A 56 17.29 -1.86 -46.70
N LYS A 57 16.06 -1.98 -46.16
CA LYS A 57 15.35 -0.96 -45.35
C LYS A 57 15.89 -0.88 -43.91
N PRO A 58 15.77 0.28 -43.22
CA PRO A 58 16.16 0.41 -41.82
C PRO A 58 15.45 -0.61 -40.92
N GLN A 59 16.22 -1.33 -40.11
CA GLN A 59 15.69 -2.30 -39.16
C GLN A 59 15.45 -1.64 -37.80
N TRP A 60 14.31 -1.97 -37.18
CA TRP A 60 13.94 -1.46 -35.87
C TRP A 60 14.04 -2.59 -34.85
N ILE A 61 14.69 -2.34 -33.73
CA ILE A 61 14.78 -3.28 -32.62
C ILE A 61 13.37 -3.52 -32.06
N SER A 62 12.89 -4.75 -32.19
CA SER A 62 11.57 -5.14 -31.73
C SER A 62 11.59 -5.62 -30.27
N TYR A 63 10.40 -5.74 -29.67
CA TYR A 63 10.26 -6.43 -28.40
C TYR A 63 10.84 -7.87 -28.44
N LYS A 64 10.68 -8.59 -29.56
CA LYS A 64 11.11 -9.98 -29.68
C LYS A 64 12.63 -10.08 -29.59
N ASP A 65 13.34 -9.14 -30.21
CA ASP A 65 14.81 -9.10 -30.22
C ASP A 65 15.34 -8.88 -28.80
N GLN A 66 14.85 -7.85 -28.12
CA GLN A 66 15.25 -7.51 -26.75
C GLN A 66 14.84 -8.60 -25.74
N ALA A 67 13.69 -9.24 -25.93
CA ALA A 67 13.26 -10.35 -25.09
C ALA A 67 14.14 -11.60 -25.28
N LYS A 68 14.59 -11.86 -26.52
CA LYS A 68 15.51 -12.96 -26.83
C LYS A 68 16.89 -12.69 -26.24
N GLU A 69 17.40 -11.48 -26.35
CA GLU A 69 18.67 -11.09 -25.74
C GLU A 69 18.63 -11.16 -24.21
N LEU A 70 17.57 -10.62 -23.60
CA LEU A 70 17.32 -10.72 -22.16
C LEU A 70 17.27 -12.17 -21.66
N ALA A 71 16.80 -13.12 -22.49
CA ALA A 71 16.81 -14.53 -22.13
C ALA A 71 18.23 -15.13 -22.13
N LYS A 72 19.12 -14.64 -23.01
CA LYS A 72 20.50 -15.11 -23.16
C LYS A 72 21.45 -14.54 -22.10
N SER A 73 21.40 -13.23 -21.88
CA SER A 73 22.36 -12.51 -21.05
C SER A 73 21.64 -11.76 -19.92
N LYS A 74 21.33 -12.48 -18.83
CA LYS A 74 20.79 -11.86 -17.62
C LYS A 74 21.92 -11.47 -16.69
N ASN A 75 21.90 -10.23 -16.22
CA ASN A 75 22.74 -9.82 -15.09
C ASN A 75 22.20 -10.40 -13.77
N ASP A 76 22.99 -10.30 -12.70
CA ASP A 76 22.65 -10.92 -11.42
C ASP A 76 21.42 -10.31 -10.76
N PHE A 77 21.14 -9.03 -10.98
CA PHE A 77 19.92 -8.38 -10.52
C PHE A 77 18.67 -8.89 -11.27
N GLN A 78 18.77 -9.14 -12.57
CA GLN A 78 17.69 -9.66 -13.40
C GLN A 78 17.39 -11.13 -13.05
N LYS A 79 18.40 -11.94 -12.71
CA LYS A 79 18.19 -13.34 -12.27
C LYS A 79 17.35 -13.44 -10.99
N GLN A 80 17.40 -12.41 -10.14
CA GLN A 80 16.62 -12.35 -8.91
C GLN A 80 15.13 -12.04 -9.15
N ILE A 81 14.74 -11.59 -10.34
CA ILE A 81 13.37 -11.18 -10.65
C ILE A 81 12.65 -12.25 -11.47
N HIS A 82 11.36 -12.41 -11.23
CA HIS A 82 10.53 -13.32 -12.00
C HIS A 82 10.53 -12.94 -13.50
N SER A 83 10.78 -13.92 -14.36
CA SER A 83 11.02 -13.72 -15.80
C SER A 83 9.89 -12.95 -16.50
N GLN A 84 8.63 -13.22 -16.13
CA GLN A 84 7.49 -12.53 -16.74
C GLN A 84 7.39 -11.06 -16.36
N VAL A 85 7.91 -10.66 -15.20
CA VAL A 85 7.94 -9.25 -14.79
C VAL A 85 8.94 -8.47 -15.65
N LEU A 86 10.09 -9.07 -15.94
CA LEU A 86 11.07 -8.48 -16.86
C LEU A 86 10.53 -8.40 -18.29
N GLN A 87 9.89 -9.47 -18.77
CA GLN A 87 9.24 -9.44 -20.09
C GLN A 87 8.11 -8.41 -20.16
N ASN A 88 7.31 -8.28 -19.09
CA ASN A 88 6.28 -7.24 -19.01
C ASN A 88 6.88 -5.83 -19.09
N THR A 89 8.04 -5.60 -18.49
CA THR A 89 8.76 -4.32 -18.58
C THR A 89 9.09 -3.94 -20.03
N LEU A 90 9.62 -4.90 -20.81
CA LEU A 90 9.86 -4.69 -22.25
C LEU A 90 8.55 -4.52 -23.03
N ARG A 91 7.47 -5.23 -22.68
CA ARG A 91 6.13 -5.03 -23.28
C ARG A 91 5.56 -3.64 -22.99
N ARG A 92 5.82 -3.06 -21.81
CA ARG A 92 5.42 -1.68 -21.48
C ARG A 92 6.13 -0.67 -22.38
N LEU A 93 7.41 -0.87 -22.64
CA LEU A 93 8.17 -0.05 -23.60
C LEU A 93 7.59 -0.19 -25.01
N ASP A 94 7.34 -1.42 -25.45
CA ASP A 94 6.74 -1.69 -26.76
C ASP A 94 5.39 -1.00 -26.95
N ARG A 95 4.52 -1.08 -25.93
CA ARG A 95 3.24 -0.36 -25.91
C ARG A 95 3.44 1.16 -25.96
N SER A 96 4.45 1.69 -25.28
CA SER A 96 4.78 3.12 -25.33
C SER A 96 5.16 3.56 -26.75
N PHE A 97 5.94 2.75 -27.46
CA PHE A 97 6.28 3.01 -28.86
C PHE A 97 5.06 2.87 -29.79
N LYS A 98 4.21 1.86 -29.59
CA LYS A 98 2.94 1.74 -30.34
C LYS A 98 2.09 2.99 -30.20
N ASN A 99 1.92 3.49 -28.98
CA ASN A 99 1.21 4.73 -28.73
C ASN A 99 1.89 5.92 -29.42
N PHE A 100 3.22 6.03 -29.37
CA PHE A 100 3.95 7.07 -30.09
C PHE A 100 3.64 7.06 -31.59
N PHE A 101 3.68 5.90 -32.24
CA PHE A 101 3.33 5.77 -33.66
C PHE A 101 1.85 6.03 -33.95
N SER A 102 0.97 5.92 -32.94
CA SER A 102 -0.44 6.34 -33.03
C SER A 102 -0.67 7.83 -32.74
N GLY A 103 0.38 8.66 -32.70
CA GLY A 103 0.27 10.11 -32.54
C GLY A 103 0.44 10.63 -31.11
N TYR A 104 0.76 9.77 -30.14
CA TYR A 104 1.11 10.21 -28.79
C TYR A 104 2.59 10.64 -28.69
N GLY A 105 2.98 11.24 -27.55
CA GLY A 105 4.35 11.70 -27.34
C GLY A 105 5.40 10.58 -27.30
N TYR A 106 6.64 10.93 -27.68
CA TYR A 106 7.76 10.00 -27.73
C TYR A 106 8.11 9.42 -26.34
N PRO A 107 8.47 8.10 -26.23
CA PRO A 107 8.83 7.49 -24.95
C PRO A 107 10.03 8.18 -24.27
N ARG A 108 9.89 8.44 -22.97
CA ARG A 108 10.91 9.13 -22.15
C ARG A 108 11.56 8.17 -21.16
N PHE A 109 12.80 8.50 -20.78
CA PHE A 109 13.48 7.80 -19.68
C PHE A 109 12.69 7.92 -18.38
N GLN A 110 12.65 6.85 -17.61
CA GLN A 110 11.88 6.77 -16.37
C GLN A 110 12.79 7.06 -15.17
N GLY A 111 12.44 8.13 -14.45
CA GLY A 111 13.03 8.47 -13.15
C GLY A 111 12.52 7.55 -12.05
N ARG A 112 13.15 7.61 -10.86
CA ARG A 112 12.78 6.79 -9.70
C ARG A 112 11.31 6.97 -9.30
N GLU A 113 10.85 8.21 -9.24
CA GLU A 113 9.47 8.54 -8.86
C GLU A 113 8.43 8.24 -9.97
N ARG A 114 8.88 8.06 -11.22
CA ARG A 114 7.98 7.77 -12.35
C ARG A 114 7.73 6.27 -12.55
N TYR A 115 8.69 5.41 -12.17
CA TYR A 115 8.57 3.96 -12.32
C TYR A 115 8.20 3.30 -11.00
N ASN A 116 6.91 3.31 -10.67
CA ASN A 116 6.38 2.92 -9.36
C ASN A 116 5.55 1.62 -9.37
N SER A 117 5.52 0.89 -10.48
CA SER A 117 4.78 -0.37 -10.57
C SER A 117 5.49 -1.40 -11.43
N PHE A 118 5.22 -2.67 -11.14
CA PHE A 118 5.54 -3.81 -12.00
C PHE A 118 4.33 -4.76 -12.03
N THR A 119 4.29 -5.68 -12.99
CA THR A 119 3.12 -6.54 -13.20
C THR A 119 3.54 -7.98 -13.41
N TYR A 120 2.84 -8.89 -12.71
CA TYR A 120 2.85 -10.32 -12.99
C TYR A 120 1.66 -10.63 -13.93
N PRO A 121 1.88 -10.91 -15.22
CA PRO A 121 0.81 -10.93 -16.20
C PRO A 121 -0.03 -12.21 -16.19
N GLN A 122 0.62 -13.39 -16.19
CA GLN A 122 -0.08 -14.68 -16.34
C GLN A 122 0.33 -15.72 -15.28
N SER A 123 1.55 -15.64 -14.74
CA SER A 123 2.00 -16.54 -13.67
C SER A 123 3.00 -15.86 -12.73
N GLY A 124 3.43 -16.61 -11.71
CA GLY A 124 4.35 -16.13 -10.68
C GLY A 124 3.66 -15.40 -9.53
N PHE A 125 2.33 -15.48 -9.44
CA PHE A 125 1.56 -15.04 -8.28
C PHE A 125 0.45 -16.04 -7.95
N SER A 126 0.06 -16.11 -6.70
CA SER A 126 -1.15 -16.79 -6.25
C SER A 126 -1.79 -16.04 -5.09
N LEU A 127 -3.11 -16.12 -4.98
CA LEU A 127 -3.88 -15.56 -3.88
C LEU A 127 -4.72 -16.69 -3.29
N LYS A 128 -4.33 -17.18 -2.11
CA LYS A 128 -5.05 -18.23 -1.37
C LYS A 128 -5.26 -17.76 0.07
N ASP A 129 -6.47 -17.92 0.59
CA ASP A 129 -6.83 -17.60 1.99
C ASP A 129 -6.41 -16.19 2.45
N GLY A 130 -6.48 -15.21 1.54
CA GLY A 130 -6.09 -13.83 1.81
C GLY A 130 -4.57 -13.59 1.92
N VAL A 131 -3.76 -14.56 1.50
CA VAL A 131 -2.29 -14.45 1.42
C VAL A 131 -1.89 -14.34 -0.04
N LEU A 132 -1.17 -13.26 -0.37
CA LEU A 132 -0.59 -13.06 -1.70
C LEU A 132 0.82 -13.67 -1.72
N THR A 133 1.02 -14.69 -2.55
CA THR A 133 2.35 -15.25 -2.79
C THR A 133 2.87 -14.74 -4.12
N LEU A 134 4.06 -14.13 -4.11
CA LEU A 134 4.75 -13.68 -5.31
C LEU A 134 6.04 -14.45 -5.50
N SER A 135 6.28 -14.96 -6.71
CA SER A 135 7.53 -15.62 -7.06
C SER A 135 8.71 -14.65 -6.89
N LYS A 136 9.80 -15.13 -6.28
CA LYS A 136 11.02 -14.39 -5.89
C LYS A 136 10.86 -13.35 -4.76
N ILE A 137 9.65 -13.06 -4.29
CA ILE A 137 9.41 -12.14 -3.15
C ILE A 137 8.90 -12.91 -1.91
N GLY A 138 8.08 -13.95 -2.12
CA GLY A 138 7.52 -14.81 -1.09
C GLY A 138 6.09 -14.44 -0.70
N ASN A 139 5.66 -14.96 0.46
CA ASN A 139 4.31 -14.79 0.99
C ASN A 139 4.18 -13.43 1.66
N ILE A 140 3.32 -12.57 1.11
CA ILE A 140 2.95 -11.29 1.68
C ILE A 140 1.62 -11.52 2.40
N ARG A 141 1.73 -11.79 3.71
CA ARG A 141 0.58 -12.03 4.57
C ARG A 141 -0.12 -10.70 4.86
N ASN A 142 -1.43 -10.77 5.11
CA ASN A 142 -2.20 -9.61 5.55
C ASN A 142 -1.78 -9.21 6.98
N GLN A 143 -0.72 -8.41 7.11
CA GLN A 143 -0.18 -7.97 8.42
C GLN A 143 -1.23 -7.28 9.29
N ARG A 144 -2.31 -6.74 8.71
CA ARG A 144 -3.43 -6.17 9.47
C ARG A 144 -4.04 -7.19 10.45
N LYS A 145 -4.20 -8.44 10.00
CA LYS A 145 -4.75 -9.51 10.84
C LYS A 145 -3.77 -9.89 11.95
N ASP A 146 -2.48 -10.02 11.61
CA ASP A 146 -1.44 -10.38 12.58
C ASP A 146 -1.24 -9.26 13.63
N PHE A 147 -1.22 -7.99 13.22
CA PHE A 147 -1.18 -6.83 14.12
C PHE A 147 -2.37 -6.80 15.07
N ALA A 148 -3.59 -6.93 14.54
CA ALA A 148 -4.79 -6.98 15.36
C ALA A 148 -4.74 -8.15 16.35
N HIS A 149 -4.25 -9.32 15.94
CA HIS A 149 -4.06 -10.46 16.84
C HIS A 149 -3.00 -10.20 17.93
N GLN A 150 -1.88 -9.56 17.61
CA GLN A 150 -0.85 -9.23 18.59
C GLN A 150 -1.36 -8.22 19.62
N VAL A 151 -1.90 -7.08 19.18
CA VAL A 151 -2.41 -6.04 20.07
C VAL A 151 -3.58 -6.54 20.92
N SER A 152 -4.55 -7.25 20.33
CA SER A 152 -5.66 -7.85 21.10
C SER A 152 -5.17 -8.82 22.16
N ARG A 153 -4.08 -9.57 21.90
CA ARG A 153 -3.50 -10.49 22.89
C ARG A 153 -2.84 -9.71 24.03
N THR A 154 -2.00 -8.72 23.72
CA THR A 154 -1.37 -7.86 24.73
C THR A 154 -2.41 -7.17 25.62
N LEU A 155 -3.47 -6.59 25.05
CA LEU A 155 -4.52 -5.94 25.83
C LEU A 155 -5.20 -6.90 26.81
N VAL A 156 -5.60 -8.07 26.33
CA VAL A 156 -6.26 -9.10 27.15
C VAL A 156 -5.30 -9.65 28.20
N ASP A 157 -4.02 -9.84 27.91
CA ASP A 157 -3.07 -10.34 28.90
C ASP A 157 -2.73 -9.29 29.97
N THR A 158 -2.69 -8.00 29.62
CA THR A 158 -2.30 -6.91 30.53
C THR A 158 -3.43 -6.37 31.39
N TYR A 159 -4.66 -6.32 30.87
CA TYR A 159 -5.80 -5.69 31.55
C TYR A 159 -6.94 -6.67 31.74
N ASP A 160 -7.62 -6.63 32.90
CA ASP A 160 -8.79 -7.46 33.18
C ASP A 160 -10.10 -6.83 32.70
N HIS A 161 -10.09 -5.51 32.56
CA HIS A 161 -11.22 -4.72 32.08
C HIS A 161 -10.75 -3.76 30.97
N ILE A 162 -11.40 -3.84 29.81
CA ILE A 162 -11.02 -3.08 28.61
C ILE A 162 -12.25 -2.39 28.04
N VAL A 163 -12.20 -1.07 27.89
CA VAL A 163 -13.31 -0.27 27.37
C VAL A 163 -12.93 0.35 26.02
N PHE A 164 -13.77 0.14 25.01
CA PHE A 164 -13.63 0.76 23.69
C PHE A 164 -14.75 1.76 23.42
N GLU A 165 -14.48 2.74 22.57
CA GLU A 165 -15.54 3.54 21.94
C GLU A 165 -16.31 2.71 20.91
N ASN A 166 -17.64 2.73 20.98
CA ASN A 166 -18.53 2.10 19.99
C ASN A 166 -18.64 2.96 18.73
N LEU A 167 -17.54 3.11 18.01
CA LEU A 167 -17.51 3.87 16.76
C LEU A 167 -18.39 3.18 15.71
N ARG A 168 -19.27 3.94 15.05
CA ARG A 168 -20.11 3.46 13.94
C ARG A 168 -19.28 3.34 12.65
N ILE A 169 -18.36 2.38 12.62
CA ILE A 169 -17.34 2.22 11.56
C ILE A 169 -18.00 2.10 10.17
N LYS A 170 -19.14 1.41 10.05
CA LYS A 170 -19.88 1.29 8.77
C LYS A 170 -20.24 2.66 8.18
N ASN A 171 -20.72 3.59 9.00
CA ASN A 171 -21.09 4.94 8.55
C ASN A 171 -19.84 5.78 8.25
N MET A 172 -18.77 5.62 9.03
CA MET A 172 -17.52 6.34 8.78
C MET A 172 -16.81 5.88 7.49
N MET A 173 -17.01 4.62 7.09
CA MET A 173 -16.48 4.08 5.83
C MET A 173 -17.22 4.60 4.58
N GLN A 174 -18.41 5.20 4.73
CA GLN A 174 -19.12 5.83 3.61
C GLN A 174 -18.46 7.15 3.18
N ASN A 175 -17.68 7.80 4.06
CA ASN A 175 -16.92 8.99 3.71
C ASN A 175 -15.65 8.60 2.95
N HIS A 176 -15.64 8.79 1.62
CA HIS A 176 -14.52 8.41 0.75
C HIS A 176 -13.17 9.07 1.08
N HIS A 177 -13.16 10.24 1.73
CA HIS A 177 -11.92 10.91 2.13
C HIS A 177 -11.24 10.24 3.34
N LEU A 178 -12.04 9.72 4.28
CA LEU A 178 -11.54 9.11 5.52
C LEU A 178 -11.55 7.57 5.46
N ALA A 179 -12.34 6.98 4.57
CA ALA A 179 -12.50 5.54 4.42
C ALA A 179 -11.17 4.80 4.25
N LYS A 180 -10.21 5.41 3.53
CA LYS A 180 -8.87 4.84 3.35
C LYS A 180 -8.12 4.71 4.68
N SER A 181 -8.03 5.80 5.43
CA SER A 181 -7.33 5.82 6.73
C SER A 181 -8.01 4.92 7.77
N ILE A 182 -9.35 4.87 7.76
CA ILE A 182 -10.14 4.02 8.67
C ILE A 182 -9.97 2.53 8.32
N SER A 183 -10.01 2.19 7.03
CA SER A 183 -9.76 0.83 6.55
C SER A 183 -8.33 0.37 6.84
N ASP A 184 -7.36 1.28 6.74
CA ASP A 184 -5.95 1.01 7.04
C ASP A 184 -5.74 0.79 8.56
N ALA A 185 -6.47 1.48 9.43
CA ALA A 185 -6.34 1.37 10.88
C ALA A 185 -6.94 0.07 11.45
N GLY A 186 -7.88 -0.57 10.76
CA GLY A 186 -8.34 -1.93 11.09
C GLY A 186 -9.09 -2.09 12.42
N TRP A 187 -9.60 -1.00 13.01
CA TRP A 187 -10.19 -0.98 14.37
C TRP A 187 -11.27 -2.03 14.62
N TYR A 188 -12.14 -2.27 13.63
CA TYR A 188 -13.18 -3.29 13.77
C TYR A 188 -12.59 -4.68 14.02
N GLN A 189 -11.52 -5.07 13.30
CA GLN A 189 -10.88 -6.36 13.49
C GLN A 189 -10.23 -6.48 14.88
N LEU A 190 -9.59 -5.39 15.35
CA LEU A 190 -9.01 -5.35 16.68
C LEU A 190 -10.08 -5.53 17.77
N MET A 191 -11.16 -4.76 17.72
CA MET A 191 -12.26 -4.82 18.69
C MET A 191 -12.88 -6.23 18.75
N GLN A 192 -13.13 -6.85 17.59
CA GLN A 192 -13.67 -8.22 17.51
C GLN A 192 -12.72 -9.27 18.11
N PHE A 193 -11.41 -9.17 17.82
CA PHE A 193 -10.43 -10.09 18.37
C PHE A 193 -10.23 -9.91 19.87
N THR A 194 -10.22 -8.67 20.37
CA THR A 194 -10.13 -8.39 21.81
C THR A 194 -11.34 -8.94 22.53
N LYS A 195 -12.56 -8.71 22.01
CA LYS A 195 -13.80 -9.25 22.58
C LYS A 195 -13.75 -10.79 22.69
N SER A 196 -13.48 -11.46 21.57
CA SER A 196 -13.43 -12.92 21.54
C SER A 196 -12.36 -13.51 22.47
N LYS A 197 -11.18 -12.88 22.56
CA LYS A 197 -10.10 -13.36 23.44
C LYS A 197 -10.37 -13.08 24.92
N ALA A 198 -11.00 -11.94 25.23
CA ALA A 198 -11.41 -11.61 26.58
C ALA A 198 -12.47 -12.58 27.09
N GLU A 199 -13.47 -12.93 26.26
CA GLU A 199 -14.47 -13.96 26.57
C GLU A 199 -13.80 -15.30 26.91
N CYS A 200 -12.81 -15.74 26.12
CA CYS A 200 -12.07 -16.96 26.41
C CYS A 200 -11.21 -16.88 27.70
N ALA A 201 -10.76 -15.68 28.09
CA ALA A 201 -9.92 -15.45 29.26
C ALA A 201 -10.73 -15.09 30.53
N GLY A 202 -12.06 -15.02 30.44
CA GLY A 202 -12.91 -14.56 31.54
C GLY A 202 -12.78 -13.07 31.88
N LYS A 203 -12.36 -12.25 30.90
CA LYS A 203 -12.12 -10.81 31.04
C LYS A 203 -13.23 -9.99 30.43
N ILE A 204 -13.38 -8.73 30.88
CA ILE A 204 -14.51 -7.88 30.52
C ILE A 204 -14.10 -6.91 29.40
N VAL A 205 -14.87 -6.88 28.31
CA VAL A 205 -14.71 -5.92 27.21
C VAL A 205 -16.04 -5.21 26.94
N GLU A 206 -16.03 -3.88 27.02
CA GLU A 206 -17.24 -3.06 26.84
C GLU A 206 -17.10 -1.99 25.77
N PHE A 207 -18.25 -1.54 25.25
CA PHE A 207 -18.35 -0.55 24.19
C PHE A 207 -19.20 0.63 24.64
N VAL A 208 -18.60 1.81 24.79
CA VAL A 208 -19.31 3.04 25.23
C VAL A 208 -19.71 3.93 24.06
N ASN A 209 -20.73 4.77 24.25
CA ASN A 209 -21.14 5.74 23.23
C ASN A 209 -19.99 6.73 22.92
N PRO A 210 -19.56 6.88 21.64
CA PRO A 210 -18.47 7.79 21.26
C PRO A 210 -18.90 9.27 21.18
N ALA A 211 -20.19 9.60 21.29
CA ALA A 211 -20.67 10.95 21.04
C ALA A 211 -20.01 11.98 21.96
N GLY A 212 -19.35 12.99 21.38
CA GLY A 212 -18.75 14.11 22.10
C GLY A 212 -17.47 13.80 22.89
N THR A 213 -16.91 12.59 22.83
CA THR A 213 -15.77 12.22 23.71
C THR A 213 -14.52 13.07 23.50
N SER A 214 -14.24 13.44 22.26
CA SER A 214 -13.10 14.29 21.90
C SER A 214 -13.34 15.79 22.12
N GLN A 215 -14.59 16.20 22.34
CA GLN A 215 -14.99 17.59 22.49
C GLN A 215 -15.40 17.94 23.93
N THR A 216 -15.79 16.97 24.74
CA THR A 216 -16.14 17.17 26.16
C THR A 216 -14.89 17.10 27.05
N CYS A 217 -14.77 18.02 28.01
CA CYS A 217 -13.75 17.96 29.06
C CYS A 217 -14.19 17.08 30.24
N LEU A 218 -13.26 16.70 31.10
CA LEU A 218 -13.53 15.97 32.35
C LEU A 218 -14.48 16.71 33.29
N CYS A 219 -14.48 18.05 33.26
CA CYS A 219 -15.43 18.87 34.03
C CYS A 219 -16.84 18.93 33.41
N GLY A 220 -17.06 18.35 32.23
CA GLY A 220 -18.33 18.42 31.50
C GLY A 220 -18.46 19.59 30.52
N CYS A 221 -17.50 20.54 30.51
CA CYS A 221 -17.48 21.66 29.56
C CYS A 221 -17.42 21.14 28.10
N TYR A 222 -18.21 21.71 27.18
CA TYR A 222 -18.07 21.44 25.76
C TYR A 222 -16.99 22.34 25.16
N VAL A 223 -15.94 21.73 24.62
CA VAL A 223 -14.78 22.39 24.02
C VAL A 223 -14.72 22.00 22.54
N PRO A 224 -15.39 22.78 21.65
CA PRO A 224 -15.36 22.51 20.23
C PRO A 224 -13.92 22.62 19.71
N LYS A 225 -13.49 21.59 18.98
CA LYS A 225 -12.14 21.51 18.43
C LYS A 225 -12.11 20.59 17.22
N ASP A 226 -11.23 20.92 16.27
CA ASP A 226 -10.98 20.10 15.09
C ASP A 226 -10.08 18.91 15.40
N LEU A 227 -10.09 17.93 14.48
CA LEU A 227 -9.23 16.75 14.59
C LEU A 227 -7.74 17.11 14.65
N SER A 228 -7.30 18.17 13.98
CA SER A 228 -5.90 18.65 13.97
C SER A 228 -5.40 19.07 15.36
N ILE A 229 -6.29 19.53 16.24
CA ILE A 229 -5.95 19.97 17.60
C ILE A 229 -5.74 18.73 18.48
N ARG A 230 -4.48 18.52 18.91
CA ARG A 230 -4.07 17.38 19.72
C ARG A 230 -3.92 17.67 21.21
N ILE A 231 -3.91 18.94 21.60
CA ILE A 231 -3.91 19.37 22.99
C ILE A 231 -5.31 19.83 23.37
N HIS A 232 -5.85 19.28 24.45
CA HIS A 232 -7.09 19.74 25.06
C HIS A 232 -6.76 20.86 26.03
N SER A 233 -7.39 22.03 25.85
CA SER A 233 -7.36 23.14 26.80
C SER A 233 -8.81 23.54 27.09
N CYS A 234 -9.32 23.27 28.30
CA CYS A 234 -10.69 23.69 28.67
C CYS A 234 -10.67 25.12 29.25
N PRO A 235 -11.44 26.05 28.69
CA PRO A 235 -11.53 27.42 29.20
C PRO A 235 -12.28 27.51 30.55
N SER A 236 -13.09 26.51 30.90
CA SER A 236 -13.89 26.52 32.14
C SER A 236 -13.12 26.03 33.37
N CYS A 237 -12.27 25.01 33.25
CA CYS A 237 -11.55 24.43 34.37
C CYS A 237 -10.01 24.55 34.28
N GLY A 238 -9.49 25.11 33.18
CA GLY A 238 -8.05 25.28 32.99
C GLY A 238 -7.27 24.01 32.67
N LEU A 239 -7.93 22.85 32.50
CA LEU A 239 -7.23 21.59 32.20
C LEU A 239 -6.49 21.67 30.86
N VAL A 240 -5.18 21.39 30.88
CA VAL A 240 -4.33 21.27 29.69
C VAL A 240 -3.68 19.88 29.66
N MET A 241 -4.06 19.04 28.70
CA MET A 241 -3.60 17.65 28.57
C MET A 241 -3.75 17.17 27.12
N PRO A 242 -3.00 16.14 26.65
CA PRO A 242 -3.28 15.51 25.36
C PRO A 242 -4.75 15.12 25.22
N ARG A 243 -5.35 15.48 24.08
CA ARG A 243 -6.77 15.25 23.80
C ARG A 243 -7.15 13.78 23.93
N ASP A 244 -6.29 12.89 23.43
CA ASP A 244 -6.58 11.46 23.40
C ASP A 244 -6.55 10.83 24.82
N GLN A 245 -5.77 11.40 25.75
CA GLN A 245 -5.79 11.01 27.17
C GLN A 245 -7.08 11.49 27.86
N VAL A 246 -7.51 12.73 27.61
CA VAL A 246 -8.79 13.24 28.12
C VAL A 246 -9.96 12.39 27.62
N SER A 247 -9.96 12.02 26.33
CA SER A 247 -10.96 11.10 25.77
C SER A 247 -10.95 9.74 26.47
N ALA A 248 -9.76 9.14 26.68
CA ALA A 248 -9.62 7.85 27.36
C ALA A 248 -10.23 7.86 28.77
N ILE A 249 -9.90 8.87 29.57
CA ILE A 249 -10.44 9.03 30.94
C ILE A 249 -11.96 9.25 30.89
N LEU A 250 -12.46 10.01 29.92
CA LEU A 250 -13.90 10.24 29.77
C LEU A 250 -14.66 8.95 29.40
N ILE A 251 -14.08 8.11 28.54
CA ILE A 251 -14.62 6.80 28.16
C ILE A 251 -14.73 5.90 29.40
N GLU A 252 -13.68 5.84 30.22
CA GLU A 252 -13.68 5.11 31.49
C GLU A 252 -14.73 5.66 32.47
N ASN A 253 -14.85 6.98 32.60
CA ASN A 253 -15.88 7.60 33.44
C ASN A 253 -17.31 7.32 32.96
N ARG A 254 -17.54 7.22 31.65
CA ARG A 254 -18.84 6.86 31.07
C ARG A 254 -19.25 5.44 31.43
N TYR A 255 -18.29 4.52 31.49
CA TYR A 255 -18.52 3.18 32.02
C TYR A 255 -18.96 3.23 33.48
N GLY A 256 -18.19 3.90 34.35
CA GLY A 256 -18.45 3.93 35.80
C GLY A 256 -19.80 4.52 36.20
N ARG A 257 -20.43 5.33 35.33
CA ARG A 257 -21.78 5.88 35.54
C ARG A 257 -22.91 4.92 35.16
N ASN A 258 -22.68 3.97 34.25
CA ASN A 258 -23.70 3.01 33.84
C ASN A 258 -23.97 1.91 34.88
N TYR A 259 -23.05 1.71 35.83
CA TYR A 259 -23.12 0.69 36.89
C TYR A 259 -23.44 1.25 38.29
N ARG A 260 -23.72 2.55 38.40
CA ARG A 260 -24.10 3.23 39.66
C ARG A 260 -25.61 3.49 39.81
N ASN A 261 -26.43 2.88 38.96
CA ASN A 261 -27.90 2.88 39.05
C ASN A 261 -28.42 1.47 39.27
#